data_AF-A0A350EV87-F1
#
_entry.id   AF-A0A350EV87-F1
#
_cell.length_a   1.000
_cell.length_b   1.000
_cell.length_c   1.000
_cell.angle_alpha   90.00
_cell.angle_beta   90.00
_cell.angle_gamma   90.00
#
_symmetry.space_group_name_H-M   'P 1'
#
loop_
_entity.id
_entity.type
_entity.pdbx_description
1 polymer ?
#
loop_
_entity_poly.entity_id
_entity_poly.type
_entity_poly.pdbx_seq_one_letter_code
_entity_poly.pdbx_strand_id
1 'polypeptide(L)'
;MNDAHIYCTEDQFAAEFRAVNEMYLKYFKIFGLEKYQMRFSTHSQEGLGKKYVNEPELWKKTEDMVRRVLQESGINYVEVANEAAFYGPKIDVQVWSAIGREFTIATNQVDFAVPAKFGLQYK
;
A
#
# COMPACT_ATOMS: atom_id res chain seq x y z
N MET A 1 -12.14 -12.63 -2.91
CA MET A 1 -11.12 -11.56 -2.94
C MET A 1 -11.15 -10.98 -4.33
N ASN A 2 -11.33 -9.66 -4.46
CA ASN A 2 -11.15 -8.98 -5.75
C ASN A 2 -9.67 -8.60 -5.83
N ASP A 3 -8.88 -9.38 -6.56
CA ASP A 3 -7.42 -9.33 -6.54
C ASP A 3 -6.86 -8.97 -7.92
N ALA A 4 -5.80 -8.17 -7.94
CA ALA A 4 -5.13 -7.72 -9.14
C ALA A 4 -3.67 -7.35 -8.83
N HIS A 5 -2.78 -7.64 -9.76
CA HIS A 5 -1.35 -7.29 -9.68
C HIS A 5 -1.00 -6.42 -10.88
N ILE A 6 -0.47 -5.22 -10.62
CA ILE A 6 -0.04 -4.27 -11.64
C ILE A 6 1.49 -4.32 -11.73
N TYR A 7 2.00 -4.75 -12.89
CA TYR A 7 3.42 -4.65 -13.21
C TYR A 7 3.66 -3.32 -13.93
N CYS A 8 4.48 -2.46 -13.35
CA CYS A 8 4.81 -1.16 -13.91
C CYS A 8 6.30 -0.86 -13.71
N THR A 9 6.83 0.10 -14.48
CA THR A 9 8.19 0.60 -14.24
C THR A 9 8.22 1.51 -13.01
N GLU A 10 9.41 1.76 -12.49
CA GLU A 10 9.59 2.68 -11.35
C GLU A 10 9.06 4.10 -11.67
N ASP A 11 9.25 4.57 -12.91
CA ASP A 11 8.77 5.88 -13.36
C ASP A 11 7.23 5.95 -13.42
N GLN A 12 6.57 4.81 -13.68
CA GLN A 12 5.11 4.71 -13.71
C GLN A 12 4.49 4.57 -12.32
N PHE A 13 5.26 4.11 -11.34
CA PHE A 13 4.78 3.76 -10.00
C PHE A 13 3.89 4.84 -9.39
N ALA A 14 4.34 6.09 -9.43
CA ALA A 14 3.63 7.18 -8.76
C ALA A 14 2.23 7.41 -9.36
N ALA A 15 2.10 7.29 -10.67
CA ALA A 15 0.82 7.45 -11.36
C ALA A 15 -0.11 6.26 -11.09
N GLU A 16 0.39 5.03 -11.22
CA GLU A 16 -0.40 3.81 -10.99
C GLU A 16 -0.88 3.70 -9.55
N PHE A 17 0.01 3.94 -8.59
CA PHE A 17 -0.31 3.86 -7.17
C PHE A 17 -1.35 4.92 -6.77
N ARG A 18 -1.24 6.14 -7.31
CA ARG A 18 -2.24 7.20 -7.13
C ARG A 18 -3.58 6.81 -7.72
N ALA A 19 -3.60 6.31 -8.96
CA ALA A 19 -4.82 5.93 -9.66
C ALA A 19 -5.62 4.86 -8.91
N VAL A 20 -4.95 3.88 -8.30
CA VAL A 20 -5.59 2.85 -7.46
C VAL A 20 -6.21 3.47 -6.20
N ASN A 21 -5.50 4.39 -5.53
CA ASN A 21 -6.04 5.06 -4.35
C ASN A 21 -7.24 5.96 -4.70
N GLU A 22 -7.18 6.71 -5.80
CA GLU A 22 -8.30 7.52 -6.31
C GLU A 22 -9.50 6.66 -6.71
N MET A 23 -9.25 5.46 -7.27
CA MET A 23 -10.30 4.48 -7.56
C MET A 23 -11.05 4.07 -6.30
N TYR A 24 -10.36 3.82 -5.17
CA TYR A 24 -11.01 3.53 -3.90
C TYR A 24 -11.94 4.66 -3.47
N LEU A 25 -11.43 5.90 -3.46
CA LEU A 25 -12.21 7.08 -3.08
C LEU A 25 -13.44 7.29 -3.98
N LYS A 26 -13.30 7.05 -5.28
CA LYS A 26 -14.40 7.09 -6.24
C LYS A 26 -15.48 6.07 -5.87
N TYR A 27 -15.11 4.82 -5.58
CA TYR A 27 -16.08 3.80 -5.17
C TYR A 27 -16.72 4.12 -3.83
N PHE A 28 -15.97 4.63 -2.86
CA PHE A 28 -16.53 5.05 -1.57
C PHE A 28 -17.61 6.11 -1.74
N LYS A 29 -17.37 7.09 -2.63
CA LYS A 29 -18.38 8.09 -3.00
C LYS A 29 -19.62 7.46 -3.66
N ILE A 30 -19.45 6.51 -4.58
CA ILE A 30 -20.55 5.84 -5.28
C ILE A 30 -21.43 5.05 -4.30
N PHE A 31 -20.81 4.35 -3.34
CA PHE A 31 -21.51 3.51 -2.36
C PHE A 31 -21.93 4.26 -1.10
N GLY A 32 -21.66 5.57 -0.99
CA GLY A 32 -21.98 6.37 0.20
C GLY A 32 -21.18 5.96 1.45
N LEU A 33 -19.96 5.44 1.28
CA LEU A 33 -19.08 5.09 2.38
C LEU A 33 -18.34 6.34 2.86
N GLU A 34 -18.89 7.01 3.87
CA GLU A 34 -18.32 8.24 4.43
C GLU A 34 -17.26 7.99 5.50
N LYS A 35 -17.37 6.87 6.23
CA LYS A 35 -16.47 6.55 7.36
C LYS A 35 -15.42 5.51 6.95
N TYR A 36 -14.23 5.99 6.61
CA TYR A 36 -13.05 5.17 6.33
C TYR A 36 -11.77 5.83 6.84
N GLN A 37 -10.71 5.03 7.04
CA GLN A 37 -9.37 5.53 7.34
C GLN A 37 -8.36 4.79 6.46
N MET A 38 -7.58 5.52 5.69
CA MET A 38 -6.43 4.95 4.98
C MET A 38 -5.24 4.91 5.94
N ARG A 39 -4.60 3.74 6.06
CA ARG A 39 -3.39 3.51 6.85
C ARG A 39 -2.22 3.24 5.94
N PHE A 40 -1.16 4.00 6.05
CA PHE A 40 0.11 3.72 5.40
C PHE A 40 0.96 2.86 6.33
N SER A 41 1.01 1.57 6.03
CA SER A 41 1.62 0.54 6.86
C SER A 41 3.09 0.35 6.45
N THR A 42 4.01 0.72 7.35
CA THR A 42 5.48 0.65 7.15
C THR A 42 6.10 -0.53 7.89
N HIS A 43 7.34 -0.89 7.53
CA HIS A 43 8.08 -1.93 8.22
C HIS A 43 8.57 -1.48 9.59
N SER A 44 9.01 -2.45 10.40
CA SER A 44 9.85 -2.19 11.56
C SER A 44 11.26 -2.66 11.26
N GLN A 45 12.25 -1.82 11.58
CA GLN A 45 13.67 -2.15 11.47
C GLN A 45 14.04 -3.42 12.26
N GLU A 46 13.42 -3.61 13.43
CA GLU A 46 13.66 -4.79 14.29
C GLU A 46 13.11 -6.09 13.67
N GLY A 47 12.16 -5.96 12.73
CA GLY A 47 11.54 -7.07 12.03
C GLY A 47 12.29 -7.50 10.76
N LEU A 48 13.33 -6.78 10.32
CA LEU A 48 14.11 -7.12 9.14
C LEU A 48 14.79 -8.49 9.29
N GLY A 49 14.69 -9.33 8.26
CA GLY A 49 15.20 -10.70 8.25
C GLY A 49 14.41 -11.70 9.11
N LYS A 50 13.35 -11.25 9.79
CA LYS A 50 12.44 -12.09 10.57
C LYS A 50 11.03 -12.05 9.98
N LYS A 51 10.35 -10.91 10.20
CA LYS A 51 8.99 -10.65 9.70
C LYS A 51 9.02 -10.06 8.29
N TYR A 52 10.07 -9.30 7.97
CA TYR A 52 10.23 -8.59 6.71
C TYR A 52 11.44 -9.12 5.93
N VAL A 53 11.38 -9.05 4.61
CA VAL A 53 12.52 -9.30 3.73
C VAL A 53 13.71 -8.42 4.14
N ASN A 54 14.91 -9.00 4.20
CA ASN A 54 16.13 -8.33 4.66
C ASN A 54 16.76 -7.44 3.57
N GLU A 55 16.01 -6.42 3.15
CA GLU A 55 16.42 -5.48 2.09
C GLU A 55 16.17 -4.03 2.56
N PRO A 56 16.95 -3.51 3.52
CA PRO A 56 16.68 -2.23 4.19
C PRO A 56 16.62 -1.05 3.21
N GLU A 57 17.46 -1.06 2.17
CA GLU A 57 17.48 0.01 1.16
C GLU A 57 16.21 0.02 0.30
N LEU A 58 15.69 -1.16 -0.06
CA LEU A 58 14.44 -1.26 -0.84
C LEU A 58 13.23 -0.88 0.00
N TRP A 59 13.22 -1.25 1.29
CA TRP A 59 12.21 -0.80 2.23
C TRP A 59 12.13 0.72 2.31
N LYS A 60 13.26 1.36 2.62
CA LYS A 60 13.34 2.82 2.69
C LYS A 60 12.89 3.48 1.39
N LYS A 61 13.42 3.02 0.26
CA LYS A 61 13.08 3.54 -1.07
C LYS A 61 11.57 3.46 -1.35
N THR A 62 10.98 2.29 -1.18
CA THR A 62 9.56 2.07 -1.50
C THR A 62 8.64 2.80 -0.54
N GLU A 63 8.99 2.91 0.74
CA GLU A 63 8.25 3.71 1.71
C GLU A 63 8.29 5.20 1.37
N ASP A 64 9.46 5.73 0.99
CA ASP A 64 9.61 7.12 0.58
C ASP A 64 8.82 7.42 -0.70
N MET A 65 8.83 6.50 -1.67
CA MET A 65 8.01 6.60 -2.88
C MET A 65 6.51 6.66 -2.55
N VAL A 66 6.00 5.75 -1.71
CA VAL A 66 4.59 5.75 -1.29
C VAL A 66 4.26 7.03 -0.55
N ARG A 67 5.09 7.43 0.43
CA ARG A 67 4.87 8.64 1.24
C ARG A 67 4.77 9.89 0.37
N ARG A 68 5.66 10.01 -0.62
CA ARG A 68 5.62 11.11 -1.59
C ARG A 68 4.33 11.12 -2.40
N VAL A 69 3.89 9.98 -2.92
CA VAL A 69 2.63 9.88 -3.69
C VAL A 69 1.43 10.29 -2.84
N LEU A 70 1.36 9.83 -1.58
CA LEU A 70 0.29 10.20 -0.67
C LEU A 70 0.27 11.70 -0.37
N GLN A 71 1.44 12.29 -0.07
CA GLN A 71 1.58 13.74 0.18
C GLN A 71 1.15 14.57 -1.03
N GLU A 72 1.60 14.20 -2.24
CA GLU A 72 1.25 14.90 -3.48
C GLU A 72 -0.24 14.74 -3.84
N SER A 73 -0.86 13.62 -3.48
CA SER A 73 -2.28 13.36 -3.76
C SER A 73 -3.24 14.11 -2.83
N GLY A 74 -2.76 14.62 -1.69
CA GLY A 74 -3.60 15.24 -0.66
C GLY A 74 -4.60 14.28 -0.01
N ILE A 75 -4.44 12.97 -0.19
CA ILE A 75 -5.29 11.94 0.42
C ILE A 75 -4.98 11.88 1.92
N ASN A 76 -6.01 11.89 2.76
CA ASN A 76 -5.85 11.75 4.20
C ASN A 76 -5.45 10.31 4.55
N TYR A 77 -4.35 10.16 5.28
CA TYR A 77 -3.88 8.87 5.79
C TYR A 77 -3.26 9.01 7.18
N VAL A 78 -3.10 7.88 7.86
CA VAL A 78 -2.29 7.76 9.08
C VAL A 78 -1.16 6.76 8.83
N GLU A 79 0.05 7.09 9.23
CA GLU A 79 1.19 6.18 9.11
C GLU A 79 1.24 5.25 10.32
N VAL A 80 1.38 3.94 10.08
CA VAL A 80 1.36 2.90 11.11
C VAL A 80 2.58 2.00 10.93
N ALA A 81 3.47 2.03 11.92
CA ALA A 81 4.67 1.22 11.91
C ALA A 81 4.36 -0.26 12.18
N ASN A 82 5.19 -1.13 11.62
CA ASN A 82 5.16 -2.58 11.84
C ASN A 82 3.89 -3.30 11.34
N GLU A 83 3.14 -2.70 10.41
CA GLU A 83 1.94 -3.30 9.81
C GLU A 83 2.09 -3.61 8.31
N ALA A 84 3.26 -3.37 7.72
CA ALA A 84 3.53 -3.68 6.32
C ALA A 84 3.35 -5.17 5.97
N ALA A 85 3.25 -5.48 4.67
CA ALA A 85 3.41 -6.85 4.20
C ALA A 85 4.86 -7.32 4.41
N PHE A 86 5.15 -8.61 4.28
CA PHE A 86 6.53 -9.07 4.49
C PHE A 86 7.50 -8.62 3.38
N TYR A 87 7.00 -8.21 2.21
CA TYR A 87 7.75 -7.89 0.99
C TYR A 87 7.67 -6.42 0.56
N GLY A 88 7.01 -5.56 1.34
CA GLY A 88 6.95 -4.14 1.07
C GLY A 88 5.81 -3.41 1.77
N PRO A 89 5.79 -2.06 1.69
CA PRO A 89 4.80 -1.25 2.36
C PRO A 89 3.43 -1.36 1.68
N LYS A 90 2.38 -0.99 2.42
CA LYS A 90 1.02 -1.03 1.89
C LYS A 90 0.12 0.07 2.43
N ILE A 91 -0.92 0.37 1.67
CA ILE A 91 -2.08 1.12 2.13
C ILE A 91 -3.15 0.12 2.52
N ASP A 92 -3.66 0.21 3.74
CA ASP A 92 -4.84 -0.52 4.18
C ASP A 92 -5.99 0.46 4.40
N VAL A 93 -7.15 0.20 3.79
CA VAL A 93 -8.35 1.00 4.01
C VAL A 93 -9.22 0.32 5.06
N GLN A 94 -9.31 0.96 6.22
CA GLN A 94 -10.15 0.51 7.33
C GLN A 94 -11.56 1.10 7.23
N VAL A 95 -12.54 0.26 7.52
CA VAL A 95 -13.96 0.61 7.64
C VAL A 95 -14.54 0.02 8.90
N TRP A 96 -15.72 0.50 9.30
CA TRP A 96 -16.42 0.02 10.49
C TRP A 96 -17.76 -0.58 10.11
N SER A 97 -18.05 -1.75 10.66
CA SER A 97 -19.39 -2.33 10.65
C SER A 97 -20.37 -1.49 11.47
N ALA A 98 -21.67 -1.75 11.31
CA ALA A 98 -22.74 -1.08 12.07
C ALA A 98 -22.60 -1.20 13.60
N ILE A 99 -21.94 -2.25 14.10
CA ILE A 99 -21.67 -2.46 15.54
C ILE A 99 -20.30 -1.91 15.98
N GLY A 100 -19.60 -1.16 15.12
CA GLY A 100 -18.34 -0.52 15.45
C GLY A 100 -17.09 -1.39 15.33
N ARG A 101 -17.21 -2.65 14.87
CA ARG A 101 -16.04 -3.49 14.60
C ARG A 101 -15.32 -3.04 13.34
N GLU A 102 -14.00 -2.87 13.42
CA GLU A 102 -13.11 -2.46 12.33
C GLU A 102 -12.71 -3.64 11.43
N PHE A 103 -12.62 -3.38 10.12
CA PHE A 103 -12.16 -4.33 9.10
C PHE A 103 -11.40 -3.60 7.98
N THR A 104 -10.41 -4.26 7.40
CA THR A 104 -9.76 -3.79 6.17
C THR A 104 -10.57 -4.22 4.96
N ILE A 105 -11.04 -3.25 4.15
CA ILE A 105 -11.86 -3.53 2.96
C ILE A 105 -11.06 -3.52 1.66
N ALA A 106 -9.95 -2.77 1.62
CA ALA A 106 -9.09 -2.64 0.45
C ALA A 106 -7.64 -2.52 0.88
N THR A 107 -6.73 -3.00 0.04
CA THR A 107 -5.29 -2.88 0.25
C THR A 107 -4.58 -2.60 -1.08
N ASN A 108 -3.59 -1.70 -1.05
CA ASN A 108 -2.72 -1.38 -2.18
C ASN A 108 -1.27 -1.56 -1.73
N GLN A 109 -0.60 -2.59 -2.23
CA GLN A 109 0.67 -3.08 -1.70
C GLN A 109 1.78 -2.89 -2.72
N VAL A 110 2.95 -2.45 -2.27
CA VAL A 110 4.14 -2.38 -3.10
C VAL A 110 4.95 -3.65 -2.89
N ASP A 111 5.21 -4.39 -3.97
CA ASP A 111 6.03 -5.59 -3.93
C ASP A 111 7.34 -5.36 -4.68
N PHE A 112 8.42 -5.17 -3.92
CA PHE A 112 9.76 -5.04 -4.48
C PHE A 112 10.53 -6.37 -4.53
N ALA A 113 10.02 -7.43 -3.91
CA ALA A 113 10.78 -8.66 -3.67
C ALA A 113 10.44 -9.77 -4.68
N VAL A 114 9.17 -9.94 -5.00
CA VAL A 114 8.69 -11.03 -5.88
C VAL A 114 9.19 -10.89 -7.32
N PRO A 115 9.19 -9.69 -7.96
CA PRO A 115 9.64 -9.58 -9.35
C PRO A 115 11.06 -10.12 -9.57
N ALA A 116 12.00 -9.79 -8.68
CA ALA A 116 13.38 -10.27 -8.74
C ALA A 116 13.48 -11.79 -8.50
N LYS A 117 12.73 -12.33 -7.54
CA LYS A 117 12.72 -13.77 -7.22
C LYS A 117 12.23 -14.64 -8.37
N PHE A 118 11.28 -14.15 -9.15
CA PHE A 118 10.73 -14.85 -10.31
C PHE A 118 11.46 -14.53 -11.62
N GLY A 119 12.49 -13.66 -11.58
CA GLY A 119 13.21 -13.24 -12.78
C GLY A 119 12.32 -12.50 -13.79
N LEU A 120 11.33 -11.75 -13.31
CA LEU A 120 10.43 -11.00 -14.17
C LEU A 120 11.19 -9.85 -14.85
N GLN A 121 11.02 -9.74 -16.16
CA GLN A 121 11.64 -8.73 -17.01
C GLN A 121 10.65 -8.27 -18.08
N TYR A 122 10.78 -7.03 -18.51
CA TYR A 122 10.03 -6.45 -19.62
C TYR A 122 11.01 -5.98 -20.71
N LYS A 123 10.50 -5.79 -21.94
CA LYS A 123 11.27 -5.35 -23.11
C LYS A 123 10.87 -3.94 -23.51
#